data_AF-X1BY00-F1
#
_entry.id   AF-X1BY00-F1
#
_cell.length_a   1.000
_cell.length_b   1.000
_cell.length_c   1.000
_cell.angle_alpha   90.00
_cell.angle_beta   90.00
_cell.angle_gamma   90.00
#
_symmetry.space_group_name_H-M   'P 1'
#
loop_
_entity.id
_entity.type
_entity.pdbx_description
1 polymer ?
#
loop_
_entity_poly.entity_id
_entity_poly.type
_entity_poly.pdbx_seq_one_letter_code
_entity_poly.pdbx_strand_id
1 'polypeptide(L)'
;KCNCINHFLEFAANYAFYCPTLRIVVGFNEFCSPSLDDAFEEAIKQDPEKIIVITPMMTQGGEHSEKDIPEAIERAKKKNPNIKFSFVLNTFLSFIPTP
;
A
#
# COMPACT_ATOMS: atom_id res chain seq x y z
N LYS A 1 2.70 7.97 20.03
CA LYS A 1 2.30 6.75 19.29
C LYS A 1 0.95 6.91 18.57
N CYS A 2 -0.12 7.44 19.18
CA CYS A 2 -1.40 7.70 18.47
C CYS A 2 -1.31 8.61 17.23
N ASN A 3 -0.47 9.64 17.25
CA ASN A 3 -0.47 10.63 16.15
C ASN A 3 0.03 10.06 14.81
N CYS A 4 0.95 9.10 14.80
CA CYS A 4 1.48 8.56 13.53
C CYS A 4 0.44 7.72 12.78
N ILE A 5 -0.35 6.92 13.51
CA ILE A 5 -1.43 6.11 12.93
C ILE A 5 -2.50 7.03 12.36
N ASN A 6 -2.91 8.06 13.12
CA ASN A 6 -3.94 8.99 12.66
C ASN A 6 -3.53 9.73 11.37
N HIS A 7 -2.30 10.24 11.29
CA HIS A 7 -1.82 10.87 10.05
C HIS A 7 -1.78 9.90 8.86
N PHE A 8 -1.47 8.64 9.09
CA PHE A 8 -1.49 7.62 8.03
C PHE A 8 -2.92 7.30 7.57
N LEU A 9 -3.87 7.22 8.50
CA LEU A 9 -5.28 7.03 8.17
C LEU A 9 -5.87 8.24 7.43
N GLU A 10 -5.51 9.46 7.83
CA GLU A 10 -5.87 10.69 7.11
C GLU A 10 -5.28 10.69 5.69
N PHE A 11 -4.02 10.27 5.56
CA PHE A 11 -3.39 10.09 4.25
C PHE A 11 -4.18 9.12 3.37
N ALA A 12 -4.54 7.93 3.89
CA ALA A 12 -5.37 6.96 3.15
C ALA A 12 -6.77 7.50 2.82
N ALA A 13 -7.39 8.24 3.75
CA ALA A 13 -8.70 8.87 3.53
C ALA A 13 -8.66 9.92 2.41
N ASN A 14 -7.56 10.67 2.28
CA ASN A 14 -7.38 11.60 1.18
C ASN A 14 -7.34 10.87 -0.18
N TYR A 15 -6.69 9.71 -0.27
CA TYR A 15 -6.73 8.90 -1.49
C TYR A 15 -8.13 8.41 -1.81
N ALA A 16 -8.88 7.95 -0.81
CA ALA A 16 -10.26 7.52 -1.00
C ALA A 16 -11.14 8.68 -1.49
N PHE A 17 -10.88 9.90 -1.02
CA PHE A 17 -11.60 11.10 -1.44
C PHE A 17 -11.26 11.52 -2.89
N TYR A 18 -9.98 11.57 -3.25
CA TYR A 18 -9.55 11.99 -4.59
C TYR A 18 -9.71 10.92 -5.67
N CYS A 19 -9.76 9.64 -5.27
CA CYS A 19 -9.89 8.50 -6.18
C CYS A 19 -11.02 7.57 -5.74
N PRO A 20 -12.30 8.02 -5.81
CA PRO A 20 -13.44 7.28 -5.23
C PRO A 20 -13.74 5.94 -5.93
N THR A 21 -13.20 5.74 -7.13
CA THR A 21 -13.34 4.49 -7.89
C THR A 21 -12.31 3.43 -7.48
N LEU A 22 -11.25 3.80 -6.75
CA LEU A 22 -10.24 2.88 -6.28
C LEU A 22 -10.63 2.28 -4.94
N ARG A 23 -10.31 0.99 -4.76
CA ARG A 23 -10.39 0.34 -3.45
C ARG A 23 -9.12 0.65 -2.67
N ILE A 24 -9.26 1.35 -1.55
CA ILE A 24 -8.15 1.69 -0.66
C ILE A 24 -8.10 0.68 0.47
N VAL A 25 -6.96 0.00 0.60
CA VAL A 25 -6.66 -0.91 1.70
C VAL A 25 -5.44 -0.39 2.43
N VAL A 26 -5.52 -0.40 3.76
CA VAL A 26 -4.47 0.10 4.65
C VAL A 26 -3.77 -1.11 5.27
N GLY A 27 -2.44 -1.08 5.35
CA GLY A 27 -1.63 -2.10 6.00
C GLY A 27 -0.43 -1.47 6.70
N PHE A 28 -0.03 -2.04 7.83
CA PHE A 28 1.06 -1.56 8.66
C PHE A 28 2.22 -2.57 8.68
N ASN A 29 3.45 -2.07 8.61
CA ASN A 29 4.65 -2.90 8.66
C ASN A 29 4.84 -3.57 10.02
N GLU A 30 4.59 -2.85 11.11
CA GLU A 30 4.83 -3.30 12.47
C GLU A 30 3.93 -2.59 13.49
N PHE A 31 3.83 -3.16 14.69
CA PHE A 31 3.16 -2.63 15.89
C PHE A 31 1.66 -2.34 15.79
N CYS A 32 1.07 -2.36 14.60
CA CYS A 32 -0.34 -2.07 14.37
C CYS A 32 -0.94 -3.11 13.43
N SER A 33 -2.27 -3.15 13.41
CA SER A 33 -3.06 -4.02 12.54
C SER A 33 -3.98 -3.17 11.67
N PRO A 34 -4.33 -3.64 10.46
CA PRO A 34 -3.92 -4.91 9.85
C PRO A 34 -2.43 -4.92 9.41
N SER A 35 -1.80 -6.10 9.41
CA SER A 35 -0.43 -6.25 8.89
C SER A 35 -0.39 -6.08 7.37
N LEU A 36 0.80 -5.99 6.77
CA LEU A 36 0.93 -5.99 5.30
C LEU A 36 0.32 -7.24 4.66
N ASP A 37 0.54 -8.41 5.25
CA ASP A 37 0.01 -9.67 4.71
C ASP A 37 -1.53 -9.70 4.81
N ASP A 38 -2.12 -9.23 5.91
CA ASP A 38 -3.58 -9.10 6.07
C ASP A 38 -4.16 -8.13 5.04
N ALA A 39 -3.50 -6.99 4.82
CA ALA A 39 -3.92 -5.98 3.86
C ALA A 39 -3.85 -6.52 2.42
N PHE A 40 -2.82 -7.30 2.07
CA PHE A 40 -2.77 -7.95 0.76
C PHE A 40 -3.87 -8.98 0.60
N GLU A 41 -4.13 -9.80 1.60
CA GLU A 41 -5.23 -10.78 1.54
C GLU A 41 -6.58 -10.09 1.35
N GLU A 42 -6.82 -8.98 2.04
CA GLU A 42 -8.03 -8.16 1.85
C GLU A 42 -8.12 -7.57 0.43
N ALA A 43 -7.02 -7.02 -0.09
CA ALA A 43 -6.97 -6.46 -1.44
C ALA A 43 -7.17 -7.52 -2.53
N ILE A 44 -6.58 -8.71 -2.36
CA ILE A 44 -6.67 -9.83 -3.30
C ILE A 44 -8.10 -10.38 -3.36
N LYS A 45 -8.82 -10.43 -2.24
CA LYS A 45 -10.24 -10.87 -2.20
C LYS A 45 -11.17 -10.02 -3.09
N GLN A 46 -10.76 -8.81 -3.46
CA GLN A 46 -11.50 -7.95 -4.37
C GLN A 46 -11.30 -8.33 -5.86
N ASP A 47 -10.52 -9.37 -6.15
CA ASP A 47 -10.17 -9.84 -7.50
C ASP A 47 -9.63 -8.73 -8.44
N PRO A 48 -8.62 -7.95 -8.00
CA PRO A 48 -8.12 -6.84 -8.81
C PRO A 48 -7.20 -7.33 -9.94
N GLU A 49 -7.24 -6.66 -11.09
CA GLU A 49 -6.22 -6.86 -12.13
C GLU A 49 -4.84 -6.33 -11.69
N LYS A 50 -4.83 -5.30 -10.83
CA LYS A 50 -3.62 -4.63 -10.37
C LYS A 50 -3.74 -4.12 -8.92
N ILE A 51 -2.69 -4.33 -8.14
CA ILE A 51 -2.49 -3.75 -6.81
C ILE A 51 -1.33 -2.74 -6.88
N ILE A 52 -1.59 -1.52 -6.41
CA ILE A 52 -0.58 -0.47 -6.29
C ILE A 52 -0.32 -0.23 -4.81
N VAL A 53 0.92 -0.48 -4.39
CA VAL A 53 1.38 -0.28 -3.02
C VAL A 53 2.04 1.08 -2.92
N ILE A 54 1.51 1.93 -2.04
CA ILE A 54 1.99 3.29 -1.79
C ILE A 54 2.42 3.36 -0.34
N THR A 55 3.62 3.86 -0.08
CA THR A 55 4.06 4.24 1.27
C THR A 55 3.98 5.75 1.44
N PRO A 56 3.54 6.27 2.60
CA PRO A 56 3.56 7.71 2.88
C PRO A 56 4.99 8.27 3.00
N MET A 57 6.02 7.41 3.01
CA MET A 57 7.42 7.84 3.00
C MET A 57 7.75 8.56 1.69
N MET A 58 8.28 9.78 1.81
CA MET A 58 8.62 10.65 0.67
C MET A 58 10.02 10.35 0.10
N THR A 59 10.90 9.72 0.88
CA THR A 59 12.28 9.41 0.46
C THR A 59 12.52 7.91 0.44
N GLN A 60 13.42 7.47 -0.45
CA GLN A 60 14.03 6.15 -0.34
C GLN A 60 14.81 6.04 0.97
N GLY A 61 14.89 4.84 1.54
CA GLY A 61 15.59 4.59 2.80
C GLY A 61 14.75 3.90 3.87
N GLY A 62 15.45 3.13 4.70
CA GLY A 62 14.89 2.43 5.86
C GLY A 62 14.45 1.01 5.55
N GLU A 63 14.73 0.10 6.49
CA GLU A 63 14.47 -1.35 6.36
C GLU A 63 13.04 -1.65 5.90
N HIS A 64 12.06 -0.88 6.39
CA HIS A 64 10.64 -0.99 6.05
C HIS A 64 10.34 -0.82 4.54
N SER A 65 10.90 0.21 3.91
CA SER A 65 10.64 0.50 2.49
C SER A 65 11.56 -0.27 1.55
N GLU A 66 12.76 -0.63 2.00
CA GLU A 66 13.78 -1.30 1.18
C GLU A 66 13.71 -2.83 1.24
N LYS A 67 13.16 -3.39 2.32
CA LYS A 67 13.09 -4.85 2.54
C LYS A 67 11.69 -5.31 2.88
N ASP A 68 11.08 -4.80 3.95
CA ASP A 68 9.86 -5.42 4.50
C ASP A 68 8.67 -5.35 3.54
N ILE A 69 8.42 -4.18 2.94
CA ILE A 69 7.35 -4.01 1.94
C ILE A 69 7.64 -4.82 0.66
N PRO A 70 8.84 -4.72 0.04
CA PRO A 70 9.19 -5.56 -1.11
C PRO A 70 9.01 -7.06 -0.84
N GLU A 71 9.45 -7.55 0.33
CA GLU A 71 9.32 -8.97 0.69
C GLU A 71 7.85 -9.38 0.84
N ALA A 72 7.01 -8.54 1.45
CA ALA A 72 5.58 -8.78 1.56
C ALA A 72 4.90 -8.83 0.18
N ILE A 73 5.27 -7.92 -0.72
CA ILE A 73 4.81 -7.93 -2.11
C ILE A 73 5.21 -9.23 -2.82
N GLU A 74 6.46 -9.68 -2.68
CA GLU A 74 6.92 -10.93 -3.30
C GLU A 74 6.18 -12.16 -2.75
N ARG A 75 5.86 -12.19 -1.45
CA ARG A 75 5.01 -13.25 -0.87
C ARG A 75 3.61 -13.23 -1.47
N ALA A 76 3.00 -12.05 -1.61
CA ALA A 76 1.66 -11.89 -2.19
C ALA A 76 1.62 -12.28 -3.67
N LYS A 77 2.62 -11.87 -4.46
CA LYS A 77 2.79 -12.23 -5.88
C LYS A 77 2.92 -13.75 -6.08
N LYS A 78 3.72 -14.43 -5.26
CA LYS A 78 3.89 -15.89 -5.34
C LYS A 78 2.58 -16.65 -5.16
N LYS A 79 1.69 -16.15 -4.29
CA LYS A 79 0.35 -16.72 -4.08
C LYS A 79 -0.62 -16.38 -5.23
N ASN A 80 -0.41 -15.27 -5.94
CA ASN A 80 -1.36 -14.71 -6.93
C ASN A 80 -0.64 -14.21 -8.20
N PRO A 81 -0.11 -15.13 -9.04
CA PRO A 81 0.73 -14.76 -10.19
C PRO A 81 0.01 -13.97 -11.28
N ASN A 82 -1.33 -13.98 -11.30
CA ASN A 82 -2.13 -13.29 -12.31
C ASN A 82 -2.36 -11.80 -11.98
N ILE A 83 -2.15 -11.38 -10.74
CA ILE A 83 -2.37 -10.00 -10.29
C ILE A 83 -1.09 -9.20 -10.50
N LYS A 84 -1.20 -8.03 -11.13
CA LYS A 84 -0.05 -7.13 -11.31
C LYS A 84 0.21 -6.34 -10.03
N PHE A 85 1.46 -6.30 -9.56
CA PHE A 85 1.84 -5.48 -8.41
C PHE A 85 2.77 -4.34 -8.84
N SER A 86 2.58 -3.15 -8.27
CA SER A 86 3.49 -2.01 -8.43
C SER A 86 3.74 -1.38 -7.07
N PHE A 87 5.01 -1.09 -6.76
CA PHE A 87 5.39 -0.37 -5.55
C PHE A 87 5.89 1.03 -5.92
N VAL A 88 5.31 2.06 -5.31
CA VAL A 88 5.61 3.47 -5.60
C VAL A 88 5.78 4.26 -4.30
N LEU A 89 6.73 5.19 -4.30
CA LEU A 89 6.88 6.15 -3.20
C LEU A 89 5.92 7.31 -3.42
N ASN A 90 5.44 7.93 -2.32
CA ASN A 90 4.46 9.02 -2.41
C ASN A 90 4.94 10.20 -3.29
N THR A 91 6.25 10.44 -3.34
CA THR A 91 6.88 11.49 -4.17
C THR A 91 6.63 11.34 -5.67
N PHE A 92 6.31 10.14 -6.16
CA PHE A 92 6.07 9.90 -7.59
C PHE A 92 4.60 10.04 -8.01
N LEU A 93 3.70 10.43 -7.11
CA LEU A 93 2.27 10.53 -7.45
C LEU A 93 1.90 11.68 -8.37
N SER A 94 2.75 12.69 -8.51
CA SER A 94 2.63 13.67 -9.60
C SER A 94 2.68 13.03 -11.00
N PHE A 95 3.11 11.76 -11.09
CA PHE A 95 3.29 11.02 -12.34
C PHE A 95 2.41 9.77 -12.47
N ILE A 96 1.59 9.44 -11.46
CA ILE A 96 0.60 8.37 -11.66
C ILE A 96 -0.55 8.99 -12.42
N PRO A 97 -0.84 8.56 -13.66
CA PRO A 97 -2.02 9.03 -14.36
C PRO A 97 -3.23 8.66 -13.50
N THR A 98 -3.91 9.68 -12.97
CA THR A 98 -5.29 9.53 -12.55
C THR A 98 -6.08 9.03 -13.77
N PRO A 99 -7.03 8.11 -13.59
CA PRO A 99 -7.84 7.61 -14.70
C PRO A 99 -8.53 8.74 -15.47
#